data_AF-A0A2J0MFE1-F1
#
_entry.id   AF-A0A2J0MFE1-F1
#
_cell.length_a   1.000
_cell.length_b   1.000
_cell.length_c   1.000
_cell.angle_alpha   90.00
_cell.angle_beta   90.00
_cell.angle_gamma   90.00
#
_symmetry.space_group_name_H-M   'P 1'
#
loop_
_entity.id
_entity.type
_entity.pdbx_description
1 polymer ?
#
loop_
_entity_poly.entity_id
_entity_poly.type
_entity_poly.pdbx_seq_one_letter_code
_entity_poly.pdbx_strand_id
1 'polypeptide(L)'
;MKIRLGVITLGFLLFFPFGCATLTETGDLYRESLQDIRDGRIDFATLNLQSIVKDNPRSPYVPTAMFALGEYYFDNSDYFNSIKMFSDYIHSYPKHKGVIFAKLIIYKIIAEFKNEEALGPQEDALIKEIRKELFSQPLFLVFYDKKSPRLYRSLFHNSYLVYDYVDKIKVFRNDKIFFELSP
;
A
#
# COMPACT_ATOMS: atom_id res chain seq x y z
N MET A 1 -34.91 33.12 -56.48
CA MET A 1 -35.33 31.85 -55.84
C MET A 1 -34.26 30.80 -56.13
N LYS A 2 -33.73 30.16 -55.08
CA LYS A 2 -32.62 29.15 -54.99
C LYS A 2 -31.45 29.72 -54.15
N ILE A 3 -30.79 29.07 -53.19
CA ILE A 3 -30.89 27.82 -52.40
C ILE A 3 -30.06 28.12 -51.11
N ARG A 4 -30.48 27.64 -49.93
CA ARG A 4 -29.71 27.67 -48.68
C ARG A 4 -28.49 26.74 -48.77
N LEU A 5 -27.32 27.14 -48.25
CA LEU A 5 -26.31 26.17 -47.81
C LEU A 5 -25.68 26.64 -46.49
N GLY A 6 -26.05 25.95 -45.41
CA GLY A 6 -25.50 26.15 -44.08
C GLY A 6 -24.09 25.60 -44.00
N VAL A 7 -23.19 26.37 -43.39
CA VAL A 7 -21.87 25.91 -42.98
C VAL A 7 -22.05 25.23 -41.63
N ILE A 8 -22.12 23.90 -41.65
CA ILE A 8 -22.08 23.07 -40.45
C ILE A 8 -20.61 22.91 -40.05
N THR A 9 -20.35 23.24 -38.79
CA THR A 9 -19.12 23.10 -38.03
C THR A 9 -18.47 21.72 -38.20
N LEU A 10 -17.22 21.67 -38.66
CA LEU A 10 -16.39 20.47 -38.58
C LEU A 10 -15.55 20.54 -37.29
N GLY A 11 -16.16 20.12 -36.18
CA GLY A 11 -15.45 19.88 -34.93
C GLY A 11 -14.60 18.62 -35.07
N PHE A 12 -13.31 18.79 -35.38
CA PHE A 12 -12.32 17.72 -35.31
C PHE A 12 -11.86 17.59 -33.85
N LEU A 13 -12.70 16.95 -33.04
CA LEU A 13 -12.30 16.49 -31.71
C LEU A 13 -11.40 15.27 -31.95
N LEU A 14 -10.09 15.51 -31.94
CA LEU A 14 -9.07 14.45 -31.95
C LEU A 14 -9.29 13.57 -30.71
N PHE A 15 -10.04 12.49 -30.90
CA PHE A 15 -10.15 11.41 -29.95
C PHE A 15 -8.84 10.61 -30.04
N PHE A 16 -7.83 11.06 -29.31
CA PHE A 16 -6.58 10.33 -29.14
C PHE A 16 -6.86 9.01 -28.42
N PRO A 17 -6.61 7.84 -29.03
CA PRO A 17 -6.74 6.56 -28.35
C PRO A 17 -5.46 6.28 -27.56
N PHE A 18 -5.08 7.16 -26.64
CA PHE A 18 -3.92 6.92 -25.75
C PHE A 18 -4.25 6.09 -24.50
N GLY A 19 -5.48 5.57 -24.39
CA GLY A 19 -5.95 4.91 -23.17
C GLY A 19 -5.78 3.39 -23.09
N CYS A 20 -5.45 2.69 -24.19
CA CYS A 20 -5.53 1.23 -24.22
C CYS A 20 -4.18 0.52 -24.09
N ALA A 21 -3.10 1.07 -24.66
CA ALA A 21 -1.80 0.37 -24.72
C ALA A 21 -1.09 0.22 -23.36
N THR A 22 -1.29 1.16 -22.43
CA THR A 22 -0.62 1.13 -21.13
C THR A 22 -1.19 0.06 -20.19
N LEU A 23 -2.46 -0.30 -20.33
CA LEU A 23 -3.11 -1.29 -19.46
C LEU A 23 -2.59 -2.72 -19.73
N THR A 24 -2.33 -3.05 -21.00
CA THR A 24 -1.79 -4.35 -21.40
C THR A 24 -0.34 -4.51 -20.94
N GLU A 25 0.49 -3.49 -21.15
CA GLU A 25 1.91 -3.49 -20.73
C GLU A 25 2.05 -3.63 -19.20
N THR A 26 1.27 -2.86 -18.43
CA THR A 26 1.32 -2.96 -16.97
C THR A 26 0.85 -4.33 -16.46
N GLY A 27 -0.10 -4.96 -17.17
CA GLY A 27 -0.55 -6.31 -16.88
C GLY A 27 0.52 -7.36 -17.12
N ASP A 28 1.36 -7.19 -18.15
CA ASP A 28 2.48 -8.07 -18.45
C ASP A 28 3.56 -8.00 -17.35
N LEU A 29 3.98 -6.79 -16.99
CA LEU A 29 4.94 -6.57 -15.90
C LEU A 29 4.44 -7.17 -14.57
N TYR A 30 3.14 -7.04 -14.28
CA TYR A 30 2.56 -7.60 -13.05
C TYR A 30 2.55 -9.13 -13.08
N ARG A 31 2.22 -9.74 -14.23
CA ARG A 31 2.27 -11.21 -14.40
C ARG A 31 3.69 -11.75 -14.30
N GLU A 32 4.66 -11.07 -14.88
CA GLU A 32 6.07 -11.42 -14.79
C GLU A 32 6.55 -11.34 -13.33
N SER A 33 6.19 -10.26 -12.62
CA SER A 33 6.48 -10.13 -11.18
C SER A 33 5.94 -11.31 -10.38
N LEU A 34 4.72 -11.77 -10.65
CA LEU A 34 4.14 -12.95 -10.00
C LEU A 34 4.91 -14.24 -10.32
N GLN A 35 5.42 -14.38 -11.54
CA GLN A 35 6.25 -15.51 -11.92
C GLN A 35 7.61 -15.45 -11.20
N ASP A 36 8.26 -14.30 -11.21
CA ASP A 36 9.52 -14.08 -10.49
C ASP A 36 9.40 -14.37 -9.00
N ILE A 37 8.31 -13.93 -8.35
CA ILE A 37 8.04 -14.25 -6.95
C ILE A 37 7.91 -15.75 -6.72
N ARG A 38 7.20 -16.47 -7.61
CA ARG A 38 7.09 -17.94 -7.52
C ARG A 38 8.43 -18.63 -7.70
N ASP A 39 9.28 -18.07 -8.54
CA ASP A 39 10.60 -18.61 -8.85
C ASP A 39 11.68 -18.15 -7.85
N GLY A 40 11.32 -17.36 -6.83
CA GLY A 40 12.24 -16.81 -5.83
C GLY A 40 13.13 -15.67 -6.33
N ARG A 41 12.87 -15.16 -7.53
CA ARG A 41 13.59 -14.04 -8.17
C ARG A 41 13.07 -12.68 -7.67
N ILE A 42 13.16 -12.44 -6.37
CA ILE A 42 12.56 -11.25 -5.72
C ILE A 42 13.10 -9.93 -6.29
N ASP A 43 14.37 -9.87 -6.67
CA ASP A 43 14.96 -8.66 -7.25
C ASP A 43 14.31 -8.28 -8.58
N PHE A 44 14.11 -9.26 -9.48
CA PHE A 44 13.45 -9.05 -10.77
C PHE A 44 11.99 -8.65 -10.60
N ALA A 45 11.27 -9.31 -9.69
CA ALA A 45 9.91 -8.91 -9.34
C ALA A 45 9.86 -7.46 -8.86
N THR A 46 10.79 -7.06 -7.99
CA THR A 46 10.85 -5.70 -7.42
C THR A 46 11.14 -4.65 -8.49
N LEU A 47 12.02 -4.93 -9.45
CA LEU A 47 12.27 -4.05 -10.60
C LEU A 47 11.00 -3.81 -11.42
N ASN A 48 10.28 -4.89 -11.75
CA ASN A 48 9.03 -4.79 -12.50
C ASN A 48 7.95 -4.03 -11.72
N LEU A 49 7.84 -4.25 -10.41
CA LEU A 49 6.91 -3.51 -9.55
C LEU A 49 7.27 -2.02 -9.45
N GLN A 50 8.56 -1.67 -9.41
CA GLN A 50 9.01 -0.28 -9.45
C GLN A 50 8.60 0.42 -10.76
N SER A 51 8.77 -0.26 -11.90
CA SER A 51 8.30 0.25 -13.20
C SER A 51 6.79 0.47 -13.22
N ILE A 52 6.00 -0.46 -12.69
CA ILE A 52 4.53 -0.30 -12.58
C ILE A 52 4.16 0.97 -11.80
N VAL A 53 4.80 1.20 -10.65
CA VAL A 53 4.51 2.36 -9.80
C VAL A 53 4.95 3.67 -10.46
N LYS A 54 6.11 3.68 -11.12
CA LYS A 54 6.71 4.88 -11.71
C LYS A 54 6.08 5.26 -13.05
N ASP A 55 5.95 4.29 -13.95
CA ASP A 55 5.64 4.54 -15.37
C ASP A 55 4.13 4.37 -15.64
N ASN A 56 3.40 3.69 -14.75
CA ASN A 56 1.97 3.44 -14.89
C ASN A 56 1.14 3.79 -13.63
N PRO A 57 1.21 5.02 -13.10
CA PRO A 57 0.62 5.39 -11.81
C PRO A 57 -0.93 5.27 -11.73
N ARG A 58 -1.62 5.13 -12.87
CA ARG A 58 -3.07 4.92 -12.94
C ARG A 58 -3.48 3.43 -12.99
N SER A 59 -2.51 2.52 -13.03
CA SER A 59 -2.77 1.10 -13.12
C SER A 59 -3.46 0.57 -11.85
N PRO A 60 -4.41 -0.38 -11.98
CA PRO A 60 -5.05 -1.01 -10.83
C PRO A 60 -4.08 -1.81 -9.95
N TYR A 61 -2.87 -2.13 -10.45
CA TYR A 61 -1.86 -2.88 -9.73
C TYR A 61 -1.01 -2.02 -8.78
N VAL A 62 -1.02 -0.69 -8.95
CA VAL A 62 -0.17 0.24 -8.20
C VAL A 62 -0.33 0.11 -6.68
N PRO A 63 -1.55 0.06 -6.09
CA PRO A 63 -1.68 -0.09 -4.63
C PRO A 63 -1.04 -1.37 -4.10
N THR A 64 -1.15 -2.47 -4.86
CA THR A 64 -0.57 -3.76 -4.47
C THR A 64 0.95 -3.74 -4.64
N ALA A 65 1.44 -3.16 -5.73
CA ALA A 65 2.87 -3.00 -5.99
C ALA A 65 3.54 -2.09 -4.94
N MET A 66 2.95 -0.95 -4.58
CA MET A 66 3.50 -0.06 -3.55
C MET A 66 3.57 -0.76 -2.19
N PHE A 67 2.54 -1.50 -1.79
CA PHE A 67 2.60 -2.27 -0.56
C PHE A 67 3.74 -3.29 -0.59
N ALA A 68 3.87 -4.05 -1.69
CA ALA A 68 4.94 -5.02 -1.86
C ALA A 68 6.32 -4.37 -1.81
N LEU A 69 6.53 -3.24 -2.50
CA LEU A 69 7.80 -2.49 -2.44
C LEU A 69 8.11 -2.02 -1.01
N GLY A 70 7.10 -1.55 -0.26
CA GLY A 70 7.27 -1.18 1.15
C GLY A 70 7.72 -2.35 2.02
N GLU A 71 7.14 -3.55 1.80
CA GLU A 71 7.59 -4.79 2.46
C GLU A 71 9.00 -5.17 2.07
N TYR A 72 9.33 -5.11 0.79
CA TYR A 72 10.68 -5.42 0.30
C TYR A 72 11.72 -4.54 1.00
N TYR A 73 11.50 -3.23 1.06
CA TYR A 73 12.40 -2.33 1.78
C TYR A 73 12.48 -2.64 3.27
N PHE A 74 11.34 -2.95 3.91
CA PHE A 74 11.32 -3.34 5.32
C PHE A 74 12.15 -4.60 5.59
N ASP A 75 11.99 -5.63 4.75
CA ASP A 75 12.69 -6.91 4.88
C ASP A 75 14.19 -6.79 4.63
N ASN A 76 14.61 -5.80 3.85
CA ASN A 76 16.01 -5.47 3.59
C ASN A 76 16.56 -4.40 4.56
N SER A 77 15.85 -4.10 5.66
CA SER A 77 16.23 -3.08 6.64
C SER A 77 16.40 -1.65 6.08
N ASP A 78 15.90 -1.39 4.88
CA ASP A 78 15.83 -0.05 4.29
C ASP A 78 14.58 0.68 4.82
N TYR A 79 14.64 1.04 6.09
CA TYR A 79 13.51 1.63 6.81
C TYR A 79 13.10 2.98 6.26
N PHE A 80 14.04 3.76 5.74
CA PHE A 80 13.74 5.06 5.11
C PHE A 80 12.85 4.88 3.87
N ASN A 81 13.26 4.04 2.92
CA ASN A 81 12.45 3.79 1.72
C ASN A 81 11.16 3.04 2.04
N SER A 82 11.16 2.17 3.05
CA SER A 82 9.95 1.50 3.53
C SER A 82 8.91 2.49 4.06
N ILE A 83 9.30 3.39 4.98
CA ILE A 83 8.42 4.44 5.53
C ILE A 83 7.89 5.33 4.40
N LYS A 84 8.77 5.76 3.49
CA LYS A 84 8.39 6.59 2.35
C LYS A 84 7.34 5.90 1.48
N MET A 85 7.61 4.66 1.06
CA MET A 85 6.71 3.91 0.18
C MET A 85 5.35 3.64 0.85
N PHE A 86 5.33 3.25 2.12
CA PHE A 86 4.09 3.03 2.85
C PHE A 86 3.32 4.33 3.10
N SER A 87 3.99 5.44 3.36
CA SER A 87 3.35 6.75 3.53
C SER A 87 2.70 7.22 2.24
N ASP A 88 3.41 7.12 1.11
CA ASP A 88 2.89 7.43 -0.23
C ASP A 88 1.66 6.55 -0.56
N TYR A 89 1.70 5.28 -0.18
CA TYR A 89 0.60 4.32 -0.35
C TYR A 89 -0.61 4.64 0.54
N ILE A 90 -0.41 4.99 1.81
CA ILE A 90 -1.49 5.38 2.74
C ILE A 90 -2.19 6.64 2.23
N HIS A 91 -1.42 7.63 1.76
CA HIS A 91 -1.96 8.88 1.23
C HIS A 91 -2.73 8.67 -0.07
N SER A 92 -2.18 7.88 -1.00
CA SER A 92 -2.74 7.69 -2.33
C SER A 92 -3.91 6.71 -2.35
N TYR A 93 -3.92 5.73 -1.44
CA TYR A 93 -4.90 4.64 -1.41
C TYR A 93 -5.48 4.38 -0.01
N PRO A 94 -6.07 5.39 0.66
CA PRO A 94 -6.47 5.31 2.07
C PRO A 94 -7.56 4.26 2.38
N LYS A 95 -8.26 3.76 1.35
CA LYS A 95 -9.30 2.72 1.48
C LYS A 95 -8.80 1.31 1.13
N HIS A 96 -7.54 1.14 0.72
CA HIS A 96 -7.03 -0.18 0.38
C HIS A 96 -6.87 -1.04 1.64
N LYS A 97 -7.20 -2.33 1.53
CA LYS A 97 -7.19 -3.29 2.66
C LYS A 97 -5.85 -3.39 3.41
N GLY A 98 -4.74 -3.08 2.74
CA GLY A 98 -3.40 -3.10 3.33
C GLY A 98 -3.06 -1.87 4.19
N VAL A 99 -3.87 -0.80 4.17
CA VAL A 99 -3.53 0.49 4.84
C VAL A 99 -3.26 0.33 6.33
N ILE A 100 -4.10 -0.42 7.05
CA ILE A 100 -3.89 -0.67 8.48
C ILE A 100 -2.56 -1.39 8.74
N PHE A 101 -2.15 -2.30 7.85
CA PHE A 101 -0.91 -3.05 7.98
C PHE A 101 0.31 -2.20 7.64
N ALA A 102 0.21 -1.33 6.63
CA ALA A 102 1.24 -0.35 6.32
C ALA A 102 1.50 0.59 7.52
N LYS A 103 0.43 1.11 8.14
CA LYS A 103 0.52 1.91 9.38
C LYS A 103 1.19 1.14 10.52
N LEU A 104 0.84 -0.13 10.71
CA LEU A 104 1.43 -0.97 11.74
C LEU A 104 2.92 -1.27 11.48
N ILE A 105 3.32 -1.49 10.22
CA ILE A 105 4.73 -1.67 9.87
C ILE A 105 5.50 -0.37 10.11
N ILE A 106 4.99 0.79 9.66
CA ILE A 106 5.58 2.09 9.96
C ILE A 106 5.73 2.28 11.48
N TYR A 107 4.66 2.02 12.24
CA TYR A 107 4.72 2.12 13.70
C TYR A 107 5.83 1.24 14.28
N LYS A 108 5.93 -0.02 13.84
CA LYS A 108 6.98 -0.94 14.29
C LYS A 108 8.36 -0.39 13.98
N ILE A 109 8.59 0.08 12.74
CA ILE A 109 9.86 0.66 12.33
C ILE A 109 10.24 1.79 13.28
N ILE A 110 9.36 2.78 13.47
CA ILE A 110 9.70 3.99 14.24
C ILE A 110 9.79 3.69 15.74
N ALA A 111 8.97 2.76 16.26
CA ALA A 111 8.97 2.40 17.68
C ALA A 111 10.19 1.57 18.09
N GLU A 112 10.62 0.63 17.24
CA GLU A 112 11.72 -0.30 17.55
C GLU A 112 13.09 0.25 17.13
N PHE A 113 13.17 0.95 15.99
CA PHE A 113 14.44 1.44 15.43
C PHE A 113 14.69 2.92 15.72
N LYS A 114 14.09 3.43 16.80
CA LYS A 114 14.19 4.82 17.29
C LYS A 114 15.63 5.29 17.58
N ASN A 115 16.63 4.38 17.59
CA ASN A 115 18.00 4.65 17.99
C ASN A 115 19.00 4.92 16.86
N GLU A 116 18.58 5.06 15.60
CA GLU A 116 19.47 5.51 14.52
C GLU A 116 19.11 6.95 14.08
N GLU A 117 19.47 7.92 14.93
CA GLU A 117 19.78 9.34 14.66
C GLU A 117 18.92 10.25 13.72
N ALA A 118 17.85 9.83 13.03
CA ALA A 118 17.25 10.67 11.96
C ALA A 118 15.74 10.53 11.68
N LEU A 119 14.90 10.18 12.66
CA LEU A 119 13.44 10.29 12.48
C LEU A 119 13.00 11.73 12.74
N GLY A 120 12.54 12.43 11.71
CA GLY A 120 12.20 13.85 11.76
C GLY A 120 10.86 14.13 12.46
N PRO A 121 10.47 15.42 12.56
CA PRO A 121 9.20 15.84 13.16
C PRO A 121 7.96 15.25 12.48
N GLN A 122 8.09 14.82 11.21
CA GLN A 122 6.98 14.26 10.43
C GLN A 122 6.64 12.84 10.90
N GLU A 123 7.66 12.03 11.18
CA GLU A 123 7.51 10.65 11.65
C GLU A 123 6.94 10.60 13.06
N ASP A 124 7.33 11.54 13.93
CA ASP A 124 6.75 11.70 15.27
C ASP A 124 5.26 12.05 15.23
N ALA A 125 4.86 12.94 14.31
CA ALA A 125 3.45 13.28 14.10
C ALA A 125 2.67 12.07 13.57
N LEU A 126 3.28 11.32 12.64
CA LEU A 126 2.70 10.10 12.06
C LEU A 126 2.48 9.01 13.12
N ILE A 127 3.44 8.78 14.03
CA ILE A 127 3.23 7.83 15.15
C ILE A 127 2.06 8.28 16.02
N LYS A 128 1.98 9.57 16.37
CA LYS A 128 0.90 10.08 17.21
C LYS A 128 -0.45 9.88 16.54
N GLU A 129 -0.53 10.11 15.24
CA GLU A 129 -1.74 9.84 14.45
C GLU A 129 -2.08 8.35 14.44
N ILE A 130 -1.12 7.47 14.13
CA ILE A 130 -1.34 6.02 14.11
C ILE A 130 -1.76 5.51 15.49
N ARG A 131 -1.08 5.92 16.57
CA ARG A 131 -1.46 5.57 17.95
C ARG A 131 -2.86 6.08 18.26
N LYS A 132 -3.17 7.33 17.91
CA LYS A 132 -4.50 7.89 18.11
C LYS A 132 -5.55 7.06 17.35
N GLU A 133 -5.35 6.74 16.09
CA GLU A 133 -6.30 5.93 15.32
C GLU A 133 -6.49 4.52 15.90
N LEU A 134 -5.39 3.87 16.30
CA LEU A 134 -5.41 2.51 16.86
C LEU A 134 -6.04 2.43 18.26
N PHE A 135 -5.90 3.48 19.09
CA PHE A 135 -6.30 3.45 20.51
C PHE A 135 -7.39 4.47 20.91
N SER A 136 -7.87 5.34 20.01
CA SER A 136 -8.92 6.34 20.35
C SER A 136 -10.34 5.80 20.39
N GLN A 137 -10.59 4.56 19.97
CA GLN A 137 -11.88 3.94 20.21
C GLN A 137 -11.85 3.27 21.59
N PRO A 138 -12.74 3.62 22.54
CA PRO A 138 -12.99 2.76 23.67
C PRO A 138 -13.64 1.49 23.11
N LEU A 139 -12.80 0.51 22.77
CA LEU A 139 -13.17 -0.83 22.31
C LEU A 139 -14.09 -1.56 23.32
N PHE A 140 -14.20 -0.99 24.53
CA PHE A 140 -14.98 -1.42 25.67
C PHE A 140 -16.50 -1.52 25.42
N LEU A 141 -17.08 -0.76 24.49
CA LEU A 141 -18.54 -0.73 24.29
C LEU A 141 -19.07 -1.52 23.08
N VAL A 142 -18.20 -2.08 22.23
CA VAL A 142 -18.65 -2.66 20.94
C VAL A 142 -18.37 -4.17 20.77
N PHE A 143 -17.43 -4.79 21.49
CA PHE A 143 -16.97 -6.16 21.17
C PHE A 143 -16.88 -7.12 22.36
N TYR A 144 -18.03 -7.45 22.95
CA TYR A 144 -18.15 -8.66 23.77
C TYR A 144 -18.25 -9.95 22.93
N ASP A 145 -18.18 -9.85 21.60
CA ASP A 145 -18.25 -11.00 20.70
C ASP A 145 -16.98 -11.10 19.84
N LYS A 146 -16.44 -12.31 19.79
CA LYS A 146 -15.11 -12.68 19.31
C LYS A 146 -14.92 -12.29 17.84
N LYS A 147 -14.48 -11.07 17.56
CA LYS A 147 -14.23 -10.62 16.18
C LYS A 147 -13.07 -11.41 15.56
N SER A 148 -13.31 -11.92 14.34
CA SER A 148 -12.28 -12.47 13.48
C SER A 148 -11.14 -11.45 13.30
N PRO A 149 -9.87 -11.89 13.33
CA PRO A 149 -8.74 -10.99 13.16
C PRO A 149 -8.82 -10.27 11.80
N ARG A 150 -8.31 -9.03 11.74
CA ARG A 150 -8.08 -8.40 10.43
C ARG A 150 -6.98 -9.18 9.73
N LEU A 151 -7.24 -9.60 8.50
CA LEU A 151 -6.31 -10.38 7.68
C LEU A 151 -5.93 -9.61 6.41
N TYR A 152 -4.64 -9.62 6.08
CA TYR A 152 -4.15 -9.21 4.77
C TYR A 152 -3.09 -10.20 4.28
N ARG A 153 -3.16 -10.55 3.00
CA ARG A 153 -2.12 -11.32 2.32
C ARG A 153 -1.50 -10.43 1.26
N SER A 154 -0.19 -10.30 1.32
CA SER A 154 0.56 -9.47 0.38
C SER A 154 0.98 -10.23 -0.87
N LEU A 155 1.57 -9.49 -1.81
CA LEU A 155 2.05 -10.04 -3.08
C LEU A 155 3.18 -11.06 -2.87
N PHE A 156 4.05 -10.82 -1.89
CA PHE A 156 5.13 -11.74 -1.51
C PHE A 156 4.66 -12.90 -0.61
N HIS A 157 3.36 -13.20 -0.61
CA HIS A 157 2.72 -14.25 0.18
C HIS A 157 2.86 -14.09 1.71
N ASN A 158 3.23 -12.91 2.21
CA ASN A 158 3.20 -12.67 3.64
C ASN A 158 1.76 -12.58 4.13
N SER A 159 1.44 -13.31 5.21
CA SER A 159 0.16 -13.20 5.91
C SER A 159 0.32 -12.24 7.09
N TYR A 160 -0.60 -11.29 7.23
CA TYR A 160 -0.68 -10.39 8.36
C TYR A 160 -2.01 -10.58 9.08
N LEU A 161 -1.95 -10.80 10.39
CA LEU A 161 -3.13 -10.90 11.26
C LEU A 161 -3.06 -9.86 12.37
N VAL A 162 -4.15 -9.15 12.60
CA VAL A 162 -4.28 -8.22 13.73
C VAL A 162 -5.42 -8.66 14.63
N TYR A 163 -5.09 -8.86 15.90
CA TYR A 163 -6.04 -9.11 16.98
C TYR A 163 -6.11 -7.86 17.86
N ASP A 164 -7.29 -7.27 17.96
CA ASP A 164 -7.55 -6.15 18.86
C ASP A 164 -8.12 -6.70 20.17
N TYR A 165 -7.33 -6.59 21.23
CA TYR A 165 -7.76 -6.86 22.61
C TYR A 165 -8.13 -5.54 23.29
N VAL A 166 -8.72 -5.66 24.48
CA VAL A 166 -9.11 -4.48 25.29
C VAL A 166 -7.88 -3.66 25.71
N ASP A 167 -6.79 -4.33 26.02
CA ASP A 167 -5.57 -3.77 26.62
C ASP A 167 -4.38 -3.70 25.65
N LYS A 168 -4.51 -4.29 24.46
CA LYS A 168 -3.43 -4.37 23.47
C LYS A 168 -3.88 -4.73 22.08
N ILE A 169 -3.01 -4.50 21.11
CA ILE A 169 -3.11 -4.99 19.74
C ILE A 169 -1.96 -5.98 19.52
N LYS A 170 -2.28 -7.19 19.07
CA LYS A 170 -1.27 -8.17 18.64
C LYS A 170 -1.25 -8.29 17.13
N VAL A 171 -0.07 -8.13 16.56
CA VAL A 171 0.17 -8.26 15.13
C VAL A 171 1.01 -9.50 14.88
N PHE A 172 0.55 -10.35 13.96
CA PHE A 172 1.29 -11.51 13.49
C PHE A 172 1.67 -11.32 12.04
N ARG A 173 2.84 -11.83 11.66
CA ARG A 173 3.31 -11.96 10.28
C ARG A 173 3.77 -13.40 10.06
N ASN A 174 3.21 -14.08 9.07
CA ASN A 174 3.52 -15.49 8.76
C ASN A 174 3.42 -16.39 10.01
N ASP A 175 2.30 -16.28 10.72
CA ASP A 175 1.96 -17.02 11.95
C ASP A 175 2.90 -16.80 13.14
N LYS A 176 3.87 -15.88 13.02
CA LYS A 176 4.77 -15.47 14.11
C LYS A 176 4.34 -14.12 14.66
N ILE A 177 4.52 -13.92 15.96
CA ILE A 177 4.31 -12.60 16.58
C ILE A 177 5.27 -11.62 15.92
N PHE A 178 4.69 -10.59 15.30
CA PHE A 178 5.45 -9.53 14.64
C PHE A 178 5.75 -8.40 15.64
N PHE A 179 4.74 -7.97 16.40
CA PHE A 179 4.87 -7.10 17.57
C PHE A 179 3.55 -7.01 18.36
N GLU A 180 3.61 -6.51 19.59
CA GLU A 180 2.45 -6.17 20.42
C GLU A 180 2.50 -4.68 20.77
N LEU A 181 1.33 -4.02 20.77
CA LEU A 181 1.20 -2.63 21.18
C LEU A 181 0.23 -2.53 22.34
N SER A 182 0.59 -1.76 23.37
CA SER A 182 -0.32 -1.37 24.45
C SER A 182 -0.58 0.15 24.40
N PRO A 183 -1.74 0.60 24.91
CA PRO A 183 -2.14 2.02 24.95
C PRO A 183 -1.07 2.98 25.46
#